data_AF-A0A972GA76-F1
#
_entry.id   AF-A0A972GA76-F1
#
_cell.length_a   1.000
_cell.length_b   1.000
_cell.length_c   1.000
_cell.angle_alpha   90.00
_cell.angle_beta   90.00
_cell.angle_gamma   90.00
#
_symmetry.space_group_name_H-M   'P 1'
#
loop_
_entity.id
_entity.type
_entity.pdbx_description
1 polymer ?
#
loop_
_entity_poly.entity_id
_entity_poly.type
_entity_poly.pdbx_seq_one_letter_code
_entity_poly.pdbx_strand_id
1 'polypeptide(L)'
;MTLPIVEYLQQLEALRKRRVILYVTEDRSPAKLIDDPDIDIFYHCLRRFATPHQLDLVLHTMGGKVSVSHRIHQLLRSYAPHVDVLVPRRARSSGTLLCLGADNVVMTPIAELSPLDPHIAGGDTASGMPASISAEDIRALRQMAETWFGLQSEESRIEVFRVLGERIFPTTLSSFFRADQQMRQIADKMLQCQLPDQTQLRQQIVERLISGYYAHDTKISLSEAQDIGLRVVAASAAEEEFLVGLWQACHDYFNTLMVDEEAGGFVRINGLIASTNFVARHVLTLTQMASGDGTIGERVSPMESLMGGYWEIIS
;
A
#
# COMPACT_ATOMS: atom_id res chain seq x y z
N MET A 1 10.76 -20.34 12.01
CA MET A 1 10.42 -19.16 12.84
C MET A 1 9.05 -18.55 12.49
N THR A 2 8.06 -19.36 12.08
CA THR A 2 6.70 -18.86 11.74
C THR A 2 5.61 -19.32 12.73
N LEU A 3 5.97 -20.18 13.70
CA LEU A 3 5.04 -20.71 14.70
C LEU A 3 4.27 -19.63 15.45
N PRO A 4 4.89 -18.53 15.96
CA PRO A 4 4.14 -17.50 16.68
C PRO A 4 3.10 -16.79 15.80
N ILE A 5 3.43 -16.54 14.52
CA ILE A 5 2.51 -15.90 13.57
C ILE A 5 1.29 -16.79 13.32
N VAL A 6 1.51 -18.08 13.09
CA VAL A 6 0.41 -19.05 12.86
C VAL A 6 -0.48 -19.18 14.09
N GLU A 7 0.10 -19.20 15.30
CA GLU A 7 -0.66 -19.24 16.56
C GLU A 7 -1.56 -18.02 16.73
N TYR A 8 -1.03 -16.80 16.49
CA TYR A 8 -1.85 -15.60 16.53
C TYR A 8 -2.96 -15.60 15.47
N LEU A 9 -2.70 -16.12 14.26
CA LEU A 9 -3.73 -16.26 13.24
C LEU A 9 -4.84 -17.21 13.69
N GLN A 10 -4.50 -18.34 14.31
CA GLN A 10 -5.49 -19.28 14.85
C GLN A 10 -6.34 -18.65 15.96
N GLN A 11 -5.73 -17.87 16.84
CA GLN A 11 -6.43 -17.14 17.90
C GLN A 11 -7.38 -16.08 17.32
N LEU A 12 -6.95 -15.35 16.29
CA LEU A 12 -7.79 -14.35 15.62
C LEU A 12 -8.94 -15.00 14.83
N GLU A 13 -8.71 -16.13 14.15
CA GLU A 13 -9.77 -16.93 13.51
C GLU A 13 -10.79 -17.41 14.55
N ALA A 14 -10.33 -17.86 15.73
CA ALA A 14 -11.21 -18.30 16.81
C ALA A 14 -12.05 -17.16 17.41
N LEU A 15 -11.45 -15.99 17.59
CA LEU A 15 -12.12 -14.79 18.10
C LEU A 15 -13.21 -14.30 17.13
N ARG A 16 -12.85 -14.14 15.85
CA ARG A 16 -13.74 -13.55 14.84
C ARG A 16 -14.64 -14.56 14.13
N LYS A 17 -14.36 -15.86 14.28
CA LYS A 17 -15.07 -16.98 13.62
C LYS A 17 -15.03 -16.87 12.08
N ARG A 18 -13.92 -16.36 11.55
CA ARG A 18 -13.70 -16.09 10.13
C ARG A 18 -12.33 -16.62 9.72
N ARG A 19 -12.15 -16.93 8.44
CA ARG A 19 -10.81 -17.25 7.92
C ARG A 19 -9.98 -15.98 7.88
N VAL A 20 -8.69 -16.10 8.18
CA VAL A 20 -7.77 -14.95 8.19
C VAL A 20 -6.62 -15.18 7.22
N ILE A 21 -6.38 -14.18 6.36
CA ILE A 21 -5.14 -14.03 5.62
C ILE A 21 -4.38 -12.85 6.21
N LEU A 22 -3.08 -13.04 6.40
CA LEU A 22 -2.12 -12.01 6.74
C LEU A 22 -1.41 -11.56 5.48
N TYR A 23 -1.33 -10.25 5.26
CA TYR A 23 -0.47 -9.64 4.26
C TYR A 23 0.26 -8.45 4.84
N VAL A 24 1.55 -8.65 5.11
CA VAL A 24 2.41 -7.67 5.78
C VAL A 24 3.64 -7.47 4.92
N THR A 25 3.91 -6.22 4.55
CA THR A 25 5.15 -5.82 3.87
C THR A 25 5.97 -4.91 4.76
N GLU A 26 7.30 -5.00 4.66
CA GLU A 26 8.20 -4.17 5.45
C GLU A 26 8.20 -2.72 4.96
N ASP A 27 8.22 -1.78 5.90
CA ASP A 27 8.25 -0.34 5.66
C ASP A 27 9.68 0.25 5.61
N ARG A 28 10.71 -0.52 6.00
CA ARG A 28 12.12 -0.11 5.94
C ARG A 28 12.69 -0.22 4.54
N SER A 29 13.56 0.73 4.18
CA SER A 29 14.22 0.73 2.88
C SER A 29 15.19 -0.46 2.72
N PRO A 30 15.22 -1.15 1.56
CA PRO A 30 14.20 -1.09 0.50
C PRO A 30 12.90 -1.78 0.95
N ALA A 31 11.79 -1.03 0.89
CA ALA A 31 10.47 -1.51 1.29
C ALA A 31 9.91 -2.49 0.25
N LYS A 32 9.14 -3.49 0.70
CA LYS A 32 8.35 -4.31 -0.20
C LYS A 32 7.02 -3.60 -0.48
N LEU A 33 6.80 -3.26 -1.75
CA LEU A 33 5.54 -2.70 -2.24
C LEU A 33 4.63 -3.82 -2.76
N ILE A 34 3.34 -3.52 -2.90
CA ILE A 34 2.37 -4.39 -3.56
C ILE A 34 2.72 -4.46 -5.05
N ASP A 35 3.05 -5.65 -5.56
CA ASP A 35 3.46 -5.88 -6.94
C ASP A 35 2.93 -7.21 -7.54
N ASP A 36 3.14 -7.40 -8.85
CA ASP A 36 2.46 -8.45 -9.61
C ASP A 36 2.65 -9.89 -9.05
N PRO A 37 3.85 -10.30 -8.59
CA PRO A 37 4.05 -11.62 -7.97
C PRO A 37 3.16 -11.91 -6.75
N ASP A 38 2.70 -10.87 -6.05
CA ASP A 38 1.83 -11.04 -4.88
C ASP A 38 0.51 -11.74 -5.23
N ILE A 39 -0.01 -11.53 -6.46
CA ILE A 39 -1.27 -12.13 -6.94
C ILE A 39 -1.18 -13.66 -6.92
N ASP A 40 -0.06 -14.22 -7.39
CA ASP A 40 0.14 -15.66 -7.46
C ASP A 40 0.22 -16.27 -6.06
N ILE A 41 0.87 -15.57 -5.13
CA ILE A 41 0.98 -16.02 -3.74
C ILE A 41 -0.37 -15.95 -3.02
N PHE A 42 -1.16 -14.88 -3.24
CA PHE A 42 -2.54 -14.81 -2.77
C PHE A 42 -3.37 -15.96 -3.34
N TYR A 43 -3.23 -16.29 -4.63
CA TYR A 43 -3.94 -17.40 -5.25
C TYR A 43 -3.56 -18.74 -4.61
N HIS A 44 -2.26 -19.00 -4.40
CA HIS A 44 -1.79 -20.21 -3.71
C HIS A 44 -2.30 -20.31 -2.27
N CYS A 45 -2.32 -19.20 -1.53
CA CYS A 45 -2.87 -19.12 -0.18
C CYS A 45 -4.37 -19.42 -0.18
N LEU A 46 -5.14 -18.73 -1.03
CA LEU A 46 -6.60 -18.86 -1.09
C LEU A 46 -7.05 -20.27 -1.47
N ARG A 47 -6.28 -20.96 -2.32
CA ARG A 47 -6.52 -22.37 -2.67
C ARG A 47 -6.42 -23.33 -1.49
N ARG A 48 -5.85 -22.92 -0.35
CA ARG A 48 -5.82 -23.73 0.88
C ARG A 48 -7.11 -23.65 1.68
N PHE A 49 -8.04 -22.76 1.33
CA PHE A 49 -9.36 -22.68 1.94
C PHE A 49 -10.42 -23.37 1.06
N ALA A 50 -11.38 -24.03 1.71
CA ALA A 50 -12.67 -24.31 1.08
C ALA A 50 -13.46 -23.00 1.07
N THR A 51 -13.79 -22.48 -0.12
CA THR A 51 -14.46 -21.19 -0.41
C THR A 51 -15.22 -20.61 0.79
N PRO A 52 -14.57 -19.80 1.65
CA PRO A 52 -15.16 -19.38 2.91
C PRO A 52 -16.20 -18.30 2.66
N HIS A 53 -17.33 -18.32 3.37
CA HIS A 53 -18.33 -17.25 3.23
C HIS A 53 -17.83 -15.88 3.72
N GLN A 54 -16.88 -15.88 4.66
CA GLN A 54 -16.34 -14.70 5.31
C GLN A 54 -14.83 -14.83 5.47
N LEU A 55 -14.12 -13.77 5.10
CA LEU A 55 -12.67 -13.69 5.11
C LEU A 55 -12.23 -12.37 5.75
N ASP A 56 -11.13 -12.41 6.47
CA ASP A 56 -10.48 -11.28 7.11
C ASP A 56 -9.07 -11.14 6.52
N LEU A 57 -8.72 -9.94 6.06
CA LEU A 57 -7.36 -9.62 5.59
C LEU A 57 -6.69 -8.71 6.62
N VAL A 58 -5.71 -9.23 7.35
CA VAL A 58 -4.82 -8.40 8.18
C VAL A 58 -3.79 -7.74 7.25
N LEU A 59 -3.81 -6.41 7.18
CA LEU A 59 -3.07 -5.65 6.17
C LEU A 59 -2.10 -4.64 6.80
N HIS A 60 -0.81 -4.79 6.49
CA HIS A 60 0.19 -3.76 6.74
C HIS A 60 1.03 -3.53 5.49
N THR A 61 1.02 -2.32 4.93
CA THR A 61 1.74 -2.02 3.69
C THR A 61 1.96 -0.53 3.45
N MET A 62 3.08 -0.21 2.77
CA MET A 62 3.39 1.11 2.22
C MET A 62 2.70 1.39 0.88
N GLY A 63 1.89 0.47 0.38
CA GLY A 63 1.19 0.60 -0.89
C GLY A 63 1.97 -0.05 -2.03
N GLY A 64 1.79 0.43 -3.25
CA GLY A 64 2.35 -0.19 -4.45
C GLY A 64 1.42 -0.02 -5.64
N LYS A 65 1.36 -1.02 -6.52
CA LYS A 65 0.57 -0.96 -7.75
C LYS A 65 -0.94 -1.04 -7.48
N VAL A 66 -1.67 0.00 -7.91
CA VAL A 66 -3.14 0.10 -7.85
C VAL A 66 -3.81 -1.06 -8.57
N SER A 67 -3.31 -1.43 -9.76
CA SER A 67 -3.82 -2.54 -10.56
C SER A 67 -3.75 -3.88 -9.83
N VAL A 68 -2.64 -4.12 -9.12
CA VAL A 68 -2.41 -5.34 -8.34
C VAL A 68 -3.35 -5.39 -7.15
N SER A 69 -3.52 -4.29 -6.42
CA SER A 69 -4.46 -4.23 -5.28
C SER A 69 -5.91 -4.47 -5.70
N HIS A 70 -6.35 -3.89 -6.82
CA HIS A 70 -7.66 -4.18 -7.39
C HIS A 70 -7.80 -5.67 -7.77
N ARG A 71 -6.74 -6.28 -8.31
CA ARG A 71 -6.74 -7.70 -8.68
C ARG A 71 -6.77 -8.62 -7.46
N ILE A 72 -6.00 -8.31 -6.42
CA ILE A 72 -6.04 -9.01 -5.12
C ILE A 72 -7.45 -8.92 -4.53
N HIS A 73 -8.08 -7.74 -4.51
CA HIS A 73 -9.46 -7.58 -4.04
C HIS A 73 -10.45 -8.46 -4.82
N GLN A 74 -10.39 -8.47 -6.16
CA GLN A 74 -11.25 -9.33 -6.99
C GLN A 74 -11.05 -10.81 -6.65
N LEU A 75 -9.80 -11.22 -6.44
CA LEU A 75 -9.45 -12.58 -6.10
C LEU A 75 -9.97 -12.96 -4.70
N LEU A 76 -9.81 -12.10 -3.70
CA LEU A 76 -10.39 -12.33 -2.37
C LEU A 76 -11.91 -12.50 -2.46
N ARG A 77 -12.58 -11.62 -3.20
CA ARG A 77 -14.04 -11.65 -3.41
C ARG A 77 -14.54 -12.87 -4.19
N SER A 78 -13.72 -13.44 -5.09
CA SER A 78 -14.10 -14.67 -5.79
C SER A 78 -14.10 -15.90 -4.88
N TYR A 79 -13.37 -15.85 -3.76
CA TYR A 79 -13.34 -16.93 -2.76
C TYR A 79 -14.28 -16.67 -1.58
N ALA A 80 -14.49 -15.41 -1.22
CA ALA A 80 -15.34 -15.01 -0.11
C ALA A 80 -16.23 -13.81 -0.47
N PRO A 81 -17.58 -13.95 -0.44
CA PRO A 81 -18.48 -12.83 -0.75
C PRO A 81 -18.39 -11.69 0.26
N HIS A 82 -17.89 -11.94 1.48
CA HIS A 82 -17.63 -10.93 2.50
C HIS A 82 -16.16 -10.93 2.92
N VAL A 83 -15.52 -9.77 2.82
CA VAL A 83 -14.10 -9.56 3.13
C VAL A 83 -13.98 -8.33 4.02
N ASP A 84 -13.53 -8.51 5.27
CA ASP A 84 -13.15 -7.38 6.12
C ASP A 84 -11.63 -7.17 6.01
N VAL A 85 -11.17 -5.93 6.21
CA VAL A 85 -9.73 -5.60 6.27
C VAL A 85 -9.40 -5.10 7.66
N LEU A 86 -8.38 -5.68 8.30
CA LEU A 86 -7.93 -5.34 9.64
C LEU A 86 -6.56 -4.67 9.55
N VAL A 87 -6.46 -3.43 10.01
CA VAL A 87 -5.25 -2.62 9.88
C VAL A 87 -4.60 -2.50 11.26
N PRO A 88 -3.52 -3.25 11.56
CA PRO A 88 -2.81 -3.15 12.83
C PRO A 88 -2.07 -1.83 13.00
N ARG A 89 -1.57 -1.24 11.90
CA ARG A 89 -0.82 0.03 11.94
C ARG A 89 -0.95 0.90 10.69
N ARG A 90 -0.74 0.35 9.48
CA ARG A 90 -0.62 1.19 8.28
C ARG A 90 -1.15 0.47 7.06
N ALA A 91 -2.06 1.10 6.32
CA ALA A 91 -2.43 0.68 4.98
C ALA A 91 -2.41 1.92 4.07
N ARG A 92 -1.29 2.14 3.36
CA ARG A 92 -1.07 3.36 2.58
C ARG A 92 -1.34 3.16 1.10
N SER A 93 -1.80 4.22 0.42
CA SER A 93 -2.01 4.29 -1.02
C SER A 93 -2.82 3.09 -1.52
N SER A 94 -2.25 2.20 -2.34
CA SER A 94 -2.90 0.95 -2.78
C SER A 94 -3.37 0.03 -1.62
N GLY A 95 -2.80 0.14 -0.42
CA GLY A 95 -3.34 -0.47 0.80
C GLY A 95 -4.64 0.18 1.28
N THR A 96 -4.73 1.52 1.25
CA THR A 96 -6.01 2.24 1.47
C THR A 96 -7.06 1.74 0.48
N LEU A 97 -6.66 1.55 -0.77
CA LEU A 97 -7.55 1.05 -1.81
C LEU A 97 -8.12 -0.34 -1.46
N LEU A 98 -7.30 -1.28 -0.98
CA LEU A 98 -7.80 -2.57 -0.46
C LEU A 98 -8.82 -2.40 0.67
N CYS A 99 -8.59 -1.45 1.58
CA CYS A 99 -9.55 -1.12 2.63
C CYS A 99 -10.89 -0.64 2.07
N LEU A 100 -10.88 0.19 1.02
CA LEU A 100 -12.11 0.64 0.35
C LEU A 100 -12.94 -0.53 -0.21
N GLY A 101 -12.29 -1.60 -0.65
CA GLY A 101 -12.93 -2.81 -1.18
C GLY A 101 -13.43 -3.79 -0.11
N ALA A 102 -13.21 -3.51 1.17
CA ALA A 102 -13.72 -4.35 2.27
C ALA A 102 -15.24 -4.16 2.45
N ASP A 103 -15.91 -5.03 3.20
CA ASP A 103 -17.25 -4.75 3.74
C ASP A 103 -17.14 -3.83 4.96
N ASN A 104 -16.16 -4.10 5.82
CA ASN A 104 -15.79 -3.32 7.00
C ASN A 104 -14.27 -3.22 7.12
N VAL A 105 -13.81 -2.11 7.69
CA VAL A 105 -12.40 -1.93 8.03
C VAL A 105 -12.28 -1.84 9.55
N VAL A 106 -11.46 -2.70 10.14
CA VAL A 106 -11.16 -2.69 11.59
C VAL A 106 -9.79 -2.05 11.78
N MET A 107 -9.72 -1.01 12.61
CA MET A 107 -8.49 -0.24 12.83
C MET A 107 -8.11 -0.27 14.31
N THR A 108 -6.83 -0.51 14.59
CA THR A 108 -6.29 -0.25 15.94
C THR A 108 -6.22 1.27 16.20
N PRO A 109 -6.07 1.72 17.46
CA PRO A 109 -6.00 3.15 17.78
C PRO A 109 -4.85 3.91 17.09
N ILE A 110 -3.78 3.20 16.71
CA ILE A 110 -2.59 3.78 16.05
C ILE A 110 -2.58 3.50 14.54
N ALA A 111 -3.65 2.90 14.01
CA ALA A 111 -3.76 2.60 12.60
C ALA A 111 -3.97 3.87 11.77
N GLU A 112 -3.31 3.94 10.61
CA GLU A 112 -3.45 5.01 9.64
C GLU A 112 -3.72 4.46 8.24
N LEU A 113 -4.64 5.12 7.54
CA LEU A 113 -4.75 5.06 6.09
C LEU A 113 -4.00 6.26 5.49
N SER A 114 -3.91 6.33 4.17
CA SER A 114 -3.39 7.52 3.48
C SER A 114 -4.20 7.87 2.24
N PRO A 115 -4.03 9.10 1.69
CA PRO A 115 -4.61 9.50 0.41
C PRO A 115 -4.28 8.54 -0.75
N LEU A 116 -5.09 8.62 -1.80
CA LEU A 116 -4.94 7.88 -3.05
C LEU A 116 -4.42 8.82 -4.14
N ASP A 117 -3.10 8.94 -4.28
CA ASP A 117 -2.51 9.79 -5.32
C ASP A 117 -1.86 8.95 -6.43
N PRO A 118 -2.33 9.05 -7.68
CA PRO A 118 -1.70 8.34 -8.79
C PRO A 118 -0.32 8.94 -9.07
N HIS A 119 0.69 8.08 -8.93
CA HIS A 119 2.07 8.39 -9.30
C HIS A 119 2.38 7.81 -10.67
N ILE A 120 3.11 8.58 -11.49
CA ILE A 120 3.71 8.08 -12.72
C ILE A 120 5.23 8.17 -12.58
N ALA A 121 5.93 7.20 -13.16
CA ALA A 121 7.38 7.27 -13.30
C ALA A 121 7.75 8.56 -14.03
N GLY A 122 8.64 9.35 -13.43
CA GLY A 122 9.14 10.58 -14.01
C GLY A 122 10.19 10.31 -15.09
N GLY A 123 10.69 11.40 -15.66
CA GLY A 123 11.81 11.36 -16.61
C GLY A 123 13.15 11.10 -15.92
N ASP A 124 14.22 11.09 -16.71
CA ASP A 124 15.59 10.95 -16.20
C ASP A 124 15.89 12.06 -15.17
N THR A 125 16.32 11.68 -13.96
CA THR A 125 16.68 12.63 -12.91
C THR A 125 17.82 13.57 -13.34
N ALA A 126 18.65 13.16 -14.32
CA ALA A 126 19.67 14.01 -14.93
C ALA A 126 19.09 15.21 -15.69
N SER A 127 17.82 15.15 -16.09
CA SER A 127 17.08 16.26 -16.71
C SER A 127 16.44 17.23 -15.70
N GLY A 128 16.65 17.01 -14.39
CA GLY A 128 16.04 17.80 -13.31
C GLY A 128 14.59 17.45 -13.00
N MET A 129 14.05 16.40 -13.65
CA MET A 129 12.70 15.88 -13.37
C MET A 129 12.75 14.89 -12.19
N PRO A 130 11.79 14.93 -11.25
CA PRO A 130 11.70 13.93 -10.19
C PRO A 130 11.57 12.52 -10.73
N ALA A 131 12.11 11.52 -10.03
CA ALA A 131 12.00 10.10 -10.41
C ALA A 131 10.54 9.58 -10.46
N SER A 132 9.65 10.24 -9.72
CA SER A 132 8.20 10.07 -9.83
C SER A 132 7.53 11.40 -9.55
N ILE A 133 6.45 11.67 -10.27
CA ILE A 133 5.64 12.88 -10.12
C ILE A 133 4.22 12.43 -9.79
N SER A 134 3.56 13.17 -8.91
CA SER A 134 2.18 12.91 -8.52
C SER A 134 1.21 13.67 -9.42
N ALA A 135 -0.02 13.15 -9.55
CA ALA A 135 -1.08 13.89 -10.23
C ALA A 135 -1.54 15.11 -9.40
N GLU A 136 -1.43 15.04 -8.07
CA GLU A 136 -1.70 16.17 -7.17
C GLU A 136 -0.76 17.35 -7.47
N ASP A 137 0.55 17.15 -7.64
CA ASP A 137 1.50 18.24 -7.91
C ASP A 137 1.13 19.03 -9.18
N ILE A 138 0.64 18.32 -10.22
CA ILE A 138 0.17 18.96 -11.46
C ILE A 138 -1.10 19.77 -11.21
N ARG A 139 -2.05 19.26 -10.42
CA ARG A 139 -3.29 19.98 -10.07
C ARG A 139 -3.01 21.18 -9.15
N ALA A 140 -2.11 21.00 -8.20
CA ALA A 140 -1.68 22.00 -7.23
C ALA A 140 -1.04 23.20 -7.91
N LEU A 141 -0.37 23.05 -9.06
CA LEU A 141 0.17 24.18 -9.81
C LEU A 141 -0.92 25.19 -10.19
N ARG A 142 -2.06 24.72 -10.72
CA ARG A 142 -3.20 25.59 -11.05
C ARG A 142 -3.74 26.26 -9.79
N GLN A 143 -3.94 25.49 -8.72
CA GLN A 143 -4.47 26.02 -7.46
C GLN A 143 -3.54 27.07 -6.85
N MET A 144 -2.23 26.83 -6.87
CA MET A 144 -1.20 27.77 -6.43
C MET A 144 -1.23 29.05 -7.28
N ALA A 145 -1.29 28.93 -8.61
CA ALA A 145 -1.41 30.06 -9.52
C ALA A 145 -2.63 30.94 -9.20
N GLU A 146 -3.80 30.32 -8.98
CA GLU A 146 -5.04 31.02 -8.64
C GLU A 146 -4.97 31.64 -7.23
N THR A 147 -4.41 30.94 -6.25
CA THR A 147 -4.46 31.33 -4.82
C THR A 147 -3.37 32.33 -4.45
N TRP A 148 -2.13 32.11 -4.88
CA TRP A 148 -0.99 32.94 -4.48
C TRP A 148 -0.80 34.15 -5.38
N PHE A 149 -1.19 34.03 -6.66
CA PHE A 149 -0.92 35.06 -7.67
C PHE A 149 -2.20 35.66 -8.27
N GLY A 150 -3.39 35.19 -7.88
CA GLY A 150 -4.68 35.72 -8.35
C GLY A 150 -4.95 35.46 -9.84
N LEU A 151 -4.28 34.47 -10.43
CA LEU A 151 -4.35 34.17 -11.87
C LEU A 151 -5.64 33.44 -12.24
N GLN A 152 -6.74 34.17 -12.34
CA GLN A 152 -8.09 33.59 -12.54
C GLN A 152 -8.68 33.80 -13.95
N SER A 153 -8.07 34.67 -14.78
CA SER A 153 -8.57 34.93 -16.13
C SER A 153 -8.32 33.74 -17.07
N GLU A 154 -9.11 33.66 -18.15
CA GLU A 154 -8.92 32.65 -19.20
C GLU A 154 -7.50 32.75 -19.81
N GLU A 155 -7.02 33.96 -20.07
CA GLU A 155 -5.66 34.20 -20.57
C GLU A 155 -4.60 33.66 -19.60
N SER A 156 -4.74 33.88 -18.29
CA SER A 156 -3.79 33.35 -17.31
C SER A 156 -3.82 31.81 -17.24
N ARG A 157 -4.99 31.19 -17.44
CA ARG A 157 -5.11 29.72 -17.48
C ARG A 157 -4.43 29.13 -18.72
N ILE A 158 -4.60 29.77 -19.88
CA ILE A 158 -3.89 29.40 -21.11
C ILE A 158 -2.39 29.51 -20.89
N GLU A 159 -1.92 30.58 -20.23
CA GLU A 159 -0.51 30.79 -19.95
C GLU A 159 0.06 29.72 -18.99
N VAL A 160 -0.63 29.40 -17.90
CA VAL A 160 -0.21 28.31 -16.99
C VAL A 160 -0.15 26.96 -17.73
N PHE A 161 -1.14 26.68 -18.58
CA PHE A 161 -1.16 25.46 -19.38
C PHE A 161 -0.01 25.43 -20.42
N ARG A 162 0.30 26.57 -21.04
CA ARG A 162 1.43 26.73 -21.96
C ARG A 162 2.75 26.45 -21.26
N VAL A 163 2.98 27.03 -20.09
CA VAL A 163 4.18 26.79 -19.26
C VAL A 163 4.32 25.32 -18.86
N LEU A 164 3.21 24.66 -18.49
CA LEU A 164 3.19 23.22 -18.24
C LEU A 164 3.61 22.42 -19.48
N GLY A 165 3.03 22.72 -20.63
CA GLY A 165 3.30 22.03 -21.91
C GLY A 165 4.73 22.24 -22.44
N GLU A 166 5.40 23.33 -22.06
CA GLU A 166 6.82 23.57 -22.38
C GLU A 166 7.78 22.68 -21.59
N ARG A 167 7.38 22.24 -20.39
CA ARG A 167 8.24 21.48 -19.47
C ARG A 167 7.88 20.01 -19.38
N ILE A 168 6.61 19.68 -19.57
CA ILE A 168 6.08 18.33 -19.48
C ILE A 168 5.45 17.97 -20.82
N PHE A 169 5.94 16.90 -21.44
CA PHE A 169 5.39 16.43 -22.72
C PHE A 169 3.88 16.17 -22.60
N PRO A 170 3.07 16.56 -23.61
CA PRO A 170 1.62 16.38 -23.58
C PRO A 170 1.16 14.93 -23.34
N THR A 171 1.92 13.94 -23.80
CA THR A 171 1.67 12.51 -23.54
C THR A 171 1.85 12.13 -22.07
N THR A 172 2.75 12.80 -21.36
CA THR A 172 2.94 12.63 -19.92
C THR A 172 1.78 13.27 -19.15
N LEU A 173 1.35 14.49 -19.53
CA LEU A 173 0.17 15.14 -18.95
C LEU A 173 -1.11 14.31 -19.14
N SER A 174 -1.33 13.78 -20.35
CA SER A 174 -2.48 12.90 -20.61
C SER A 174 -2.38 11.56 -19.87
N SER A 175 -1.17 11.06 -19.61
CA SER A 175 -0.96 9.89 -18.77
C SER A 175 -1.34 10.17 -17.31
N PHE A 176 -0.97 11.34 -16.74
CA PHE A 176 -1.41 11.75 -15.40
C PHE A 176 -2.91 11.81 -15.29
N PHE A 177 -3.55 12.48 -16.25
CA PHE A 177 -5.00 12.57 -16.30
C PHE A 177 -5.65 11.19 -16.37
N ARG A 178 -5.16 10.29 -17.22
CA ARG A 178 -5.67 8.92 -17.32
C ARG A 178 -5.48 8.12 -16.03
N ALA A 179 -4.34 8.28 -15.35
CA ALA A 179 -4.06 7.61 -14.08
C ALA A 179 -4.99 8.12 -12.96
N ASP A 180 -5.22 9.43 -12.89
CA ASP A 180 -6.21 10.05 -11.98
C ASP A 180 -7.62 9.51 -12.22
N GLN A 181 -8.09 9.51 -13.47
CA GLN A 181 -9.42 9.00 -13.81
C GLN A 181 -9.55 7.50 -13.51
N GLN A 182 -8.52 6.71 -13.80
CA GLN A 182 -8.50 5.28 -13.47
C GLN A 182 -8.53 5.06 -11.95
N MET A 183 -7.78 5.84 -11.17
CA MET A 183 -7.78 5.73 -9.72
C MET A 183 -9.16 6.02 -9.14
N ARG A 184 -9.82 7.10 -9.59
CA ARG A 184 -11.19 7.47 -9.22
C ARG A 184 -12.18 6.35 -9.52
N GLN A 185 -12.10 5.79 -10.74
CA GLN A 185 -13.00 4.72 -11.17
C GLN A 185 -12.83 3.45 -10.32
N ILE A 186 -11.59 3.05 -10.05
CA ILE A 186 -11.31 1.85 -9.24
C ILE A 186 -11.73 2.09 -7.79
N ALA A 187 -11.45 3.26 -7.22
CA ALA A 187 -11.84 3.59 -5.85
C ALA A 187 -13.37 3.59 -5.66
N ASP A 188 -14.14 4.21 -6.57
CA ASP A 188 -15.61 4.16 -6.52
C ASP A 188 -16.11 2.71 -6.62
N LYS A 189 -15.54 1.93 -7.56
CA LYS A 189 -15.91 0.53 -7.75
C LYS A 189 -15.65 -0.30 -6.48
N MET A 190 -14.53 -0.07 -5.80
CA MET A 190 -14.20 -0.80 -4.57
C MET A 190 -15.12 -0.39 -3.41
N LEU A 191 -15.43 0.90 -3.29
CA LEU A 191 -16.38 1.40 -2.30
C LEU A 191 -17.80 0.86 -2.47
N GLN A 192 -18.18 0.32 -3.63
CA GLN A 192 -19.48 -0.33 -3.81
C GLN A 192 -19.70 -1.50 -2.83
N CYS A 193 -18.63 -2.15 -2.37
CA CYS A 193 -18.72 -3.21 -1.36
C CYS A 193 -19.16 -2.68 0.02
N GLN A 194 -18.69 -1.49 0.41
CA GLN A 194 -19.12 -0.85 1.66
C GLN A 194 -20.46 -0.14 1.50
N LEU A 195 -20.63 0.57 0.39
CA LEU A 195 -21.66 1.58 0.20
C LEU A 195 -22.42 1.34 -1.13
N PRO A 196 -23.11 0.19 -1.32
CA PRO A 196 -23.67 -0.20 -2.62
C PRO A 196 -24.66 0.82 -3.18
N ASP A 197 -25.54 1.35 -2.33
CA ASP A 197 -26.63 2.24 -2.73
C ASP A 197 -26.34 3.74 -2.52
N GLN A 198 -25.11 4.11 -2.15
CA GLN A 198 -24.76 5.48 -1.77
C GLN A 198 -23.78 6.13 -2.76
N THR A 199 -24.16 6.19 -4.04
CA THR A 199 -23.29 6.71 -5.13
C THR A 199 -22.74 8.11 -4.84
N GLN A 200 -23.56 9.02 -4.32
CA GLN A 200 -23.11 10.39 -4.02
C GLN A 200 -22.06 10.42 -2.90
N LEU A 201 -22.26 9.64 -1.83
CA LEU A 201 -21.30 9.53 -0.74
C LEU A 201 -19.99 8.90 -1.23
N ARG A 202 -20.05 7.84 -2.05
CA ARG A 202 -18.84 7.25 -2.66
C ARG A 202 -18.05 8.28 -3.46
N GLN A 203 -18.72 9.08 -4.30
CA GLN A 203 -18.06 10.14 -5.06
C GLN A 203 -17.40 11.19 -4.16
N GLN A 204 -18.04 11.57 -3.05
CA GLN A 204 -17.47 12.50 -2.07
C GLN A 204 -16.23 11.91 -1.38
N ILE A 205 -16.29 10.64 -0.98
CA ILE A 205 -15.15 9.93 -0.38
C ILE A 205 -13.99 9.86 -1.37
N VAL A 206 -14.26 9.48 -2.62
CA VAL A 206 -13.23 9.39 -3.68
C VAL A 206 -12.59 10.76 -3.92
N GLU A 207 -13.38 11.81 -4.02
CA GLU A 207 -12.88 13.18 -4.17
C GLU A 207 -12.01 13.58 -2.97
N ARG A 208 -12.47 13.29 -1.76
CA ARG A 208 -11.74 13.58 -0.53
C ARG A 208 -10.40 12.85 -0.48
N LEU A 209 -10.37 11.56 -0.82
CA LEU A 209 -9.15 10.73 -0.74
C LEU A 209 -8.13 11.03 -1.85
N ILE A 210 -8.56 11.50 -3.01
CA ILE A 210 -7.66 11.76 -4.15
C ILE A 210 -7.22 13.22 -4.21
N SER A 211 -8.08 14.16 -3.80
CA SER A 211 -7.84 15.60 -4.00
C SER A 211 -8.08 16.46 -2.75
N GLY A 212 -8.49 15.85 -1.63
CA GLY A 212 -8.79 16.58 -0.39
C GLY A 212 -7.59 16.78 0.54
N TYR A 213 -6.43 16.22 0.22
CA TYR A 213 -5.25 16.22 1.08
C TYR A 213 -4.07 16.89 0.39
N TYR A 214 -3.32 17.70 1.14
CA TYR A 214 -2.18 18.47 0.61
C TYR A 214 -0.87 17.68 0.53
N ALA A 215 -0.81 16.49 1.15
CA ALA A 215 0.38 15.66 1.15
C ALA A 215 -0.01 14.18 1.07
N HIS A 216 0.69 13.43 0.22
CA HIS A 216 0.43 12.00 0.02
C HIS A 216 0.74 11.15 1.26
N ASP A 217 1.61 11.63 2.16
CA ASP A 217 1.95 10.98 3.42
C ASP A 217 1.01 11.36 4.57
N THR A 218 -0.04 12.16 4.30
CA THR A 218 -1.05 12.51 5.30
C THR A 218 -1.62 11.23 5.92
N LYS A 219 -1.67 11.23 7.25
CA LYS A 219 -2.17 10.10 8.04
C LYS A 219 -3.65 10.29 8.30
N ILE A 220 -4.46 9.45 7.69
CA ILE A 220 -5.90 9.42 7.92
C ILE A 220 -6.15 8.48 9.09
N SER A 221 -6.50 9.06 10.24
CA SER A 221 -6.80 8.34 11.47
C SER A 221 -8.16 7.62 11.40
N LEU A 222 -8.45 6.76 12.39
CA LEU A 222 -9.75 6.11 12.52
C LEU A 222 -10.91 7.12 12.53
N SER A 223 -10.81 8.16 13.38
CA SER A 223 -11.88 9.16 13.50
C SER A 223 -12.06 9.94 12.20
N GLU A 224 -10.96 10.30 11.53
CA GLU A 224 -11.05 10.99 10.24
C GLU A 224 -11.65 10.08 9.16
N ALA A 225 -11.29 8.80 9.13
CA ALA A 225 -11.88 7.83 8.22
C ALA A 225 -13.40 7.67 8.45
N GLN A 226 -13.87 7.76 9.70
CA GLN A 226 -15.29 7.82 10.03
C GLN A 226 -15.93 9.11 9.53
N ASP A 227 -15.28 10.25 9.76
CA ASP A 227 -15.78 11.58 9.39
C ASP A 227 -15.96 11.74 7.87
N ILE A 228 -15.06 11.14 7.07
CA ILE A 228 -15.20 11.15 5.60
C ILE A 228 -16.28 10.17 5.10
N GLY A 229 -16.79 9.28 5.95
CA GLY A 229 -17.90 8.37 5.64
C GLY A 229 -17.49 6.93 5.29
N LEU A 230 -16.26 6.49 5.58
CA LEU A 230 -15.88 5.09 5.42
C LEU A 230 -16.52 4.22 6.50
N ARG A 231 -16.84 2.95 6.17
CA ARG A 231 -17.27 1.97 7.17
C ARG A 231 -16.07 1.40 7.91
N VAL A 232 -15.54 2.20 8.83
CA VAL A 232 -14.43 1.87 9.73
C VAL A 232 -14.90 1.73 11.18
N VAL A 233 -14.37 0.76 11.90
CA VAL A 233 -14.65 0.52 13.32
C VAL A 233 -13.36 0.33 14.10
N ALA A 234 -13.37 0.71 15.37
CA ALA A 234 -12.26 0.45 16.28
C ALA A 234 -12.16 -1.04 16.58
N ALA A 235 -10.95 -1.58 16.58
CA ALA A 235 -10.67 -2.89 17.13
C ALA A 235 -11.10 -2.93 18.60
N SER A 236 -11.80 -3.99 19.00
CA SER A 236 -11.97 -4.31 20.42
C SER A 236 -10.61 -4.60 21.07
N ALA A 237 -10.54 -4.53 22.41
CA ALA A 237 -9.29 -4.78 23.13
C ALA A 237 -8.65 -6.13 22.79
N ALA A 238 -9.47 -7.19 22.61
CA ALA A 238 -8.98 -8.51 22.22
C ALA A 238 -8.47 -8.56 20.78
N GLU A 239 -9.14 -7.85 19.85
CA GLU A 239 -8.67 -7.76 18.47
C GLU A 239 -7.38 -6.97 18.38
N GLU A 240 -7.28 -5.86 19.10
CA GLU A 240 -6.07 -5.05 19.16
C GLU A 240 -4.87 -5.86 19.67
N GLU A 241 -5.05 -6.64 20.74
CA GLU A 241 -4.01 -7.52 21.29
C GLU A 241 -3.45 -8.47 20.22
N PHE A 242 -4.32 -9.17 19.49
CA PHE A 242 -3.88 -10.09 18.44
C PHE A 242 -3.29 -9.38 17.21
N LEU A 243 -3.86 -8.24 16.80
CA LEU A 243 -3.37 -7.47 15.65
C LEU A 243 -1.99 -6.87 15.91
N VAL A 244 -1.76 -6.35 17.12
CA VAL A 244 -0.46 -5.83 17.55
C VAL A 244 0.55 -6.97 17.70
N GLY A 245 0.15 -8.09 18.30
CA GLY A 245 0.97 -9.30 18.41
C GLY A 245 1.41 -9.85 17.06
N LEU A 246 0.50 -9.95 16.09
CA LEU A 246 0.79 -10.34 14.71
C LEU A 246 1.79 -9.41 14.05
N TRP A 247 1.58 -8.10 14.15
CA TRP A 247 2.46 -7.12 13.56
C TRP A 247 3.88 -7.20 14.17
N GLN A 248 3.98 -7.31 15.49
CA GLN A 248 5.27 -7.43 16.18
C GLN A 248 6.00 -8.72 15.78
N ALA A 249 5.29 -9.85 15.73
CA ALA A 249 5.87 -11.13 15.31
C ALA A 249 6.38 -11.09 13.86
N CYS A 250 5.67 -10.40 12.96
CA CYS A 250 6.14 -10.18 11.59
C CYS A 250 7.39 -9.29 11.56
N HIS A 251 7.41 -8.21 12.35
CA HIS A 251 8.54 -7.30 12.40
C HIS A 251 9.80 -7.99 12.96
N ASP A 252 9.66 -8.78 14.01
CA ASP A 252 10.74 -9.59 14.56
C ASP A 252 11.25 -10.62 13.54
N TYR A 253 10.34 -11.22 12.76
CA TYR A 253 10.70 -12.12 11.68
C TYR A 253 11.49 -11.43 10.57
N PHE A 254 11.11 -10.21 10.19
CA PHE A 254 11.84 -9.40 9.18
C PHE A 254 13.21 -8.92 9.67
N ASN A 255 13.37 -8.75 10.98
CA ASN A 255 14.66 -8.43 11.62
C ASN A 255 15.65 -9.60 11.63
N THR A 256 15.24 -10.79 11.22
CA THR A 256 16.14 -11.94 11.15
C THR A 256 16.96 -11.89 9.85
N LEU A 257 18.24 -11.54 9.97
CA LEU A 257 19.20 -11.66 8.87
C LEU A 257 19.61 -13.12 8.70
N MET A 258 19.57 -13.61 7.46
CA MET A 258 20.09 -14.93 7.10
C MET A 258 21.30 -14.77 6.17
N VAL A 259 22.29 -15.65 6.33
CA VAL A 259 23.48 -15.67 5.47
C VAL A 259 23.14 -16.44 4.20
N ASP A 260 23.43 -15.85 3.05
CA ASP A 260 23.39 -16.57 1.77
C ASP A 260 24.77 -17.16 1.49
N GLU A 261 24.93 -18.44 1.81
CA GLU A 261 26.21 -19.15 1.65
C GLU A 261 26.61 -19.33 0.18
N GLU A 262 25.65 -19.33 -0.76
CA GLU A 262 25.93 -19.53 -2.19
C GLU A 262 26.30 -18.22 -2.90
N ALA A 263 25.65 -17.10 -2.55
CA ALA A 263 25.86 -15.81 -3.21
C ALA A 263 26.89 -14.90 -2.52
N GLY A 264 27.39 -15.26 -1.34
CA GLY A 264 28.29 -14.41 -0.55
C GLY A 264 27.63 -13.11 -0.06
N GLY A 265 26.31 -13.13 0.12
CA GLY A 265 25.47 -11.99 0.48
C GLY A 265 24.61 -12.22 1.72
N PHE A 266 23.79 -11.24 2.07
CA PHE A 266 22.79 -11.35 3.12
C PHE A 266 21.39 -11.46 2.52
N VAL A 267 20.57 -12.30 3.12
CA VAL A 267 19.15 -12.41 2.81
C VAL A 267 18.36 -11.78 3.94
N ARG A 268 17.38 -10.96 3.56
CA ARG A 268 16.39 -10.39 4.47
C ARG A 268 14.99 -10.81 4.04
N ILE A 269 14.12 -11.05 5.02
CA ILE A 269 12.69 -11.19 4.75
C ILE A 269 12.04 -9.83 4.91
N ASN A 270 11.32 -9.37 3.89
CA ASN A 270 10.69 -8.04 3.92
C ASN A 270 9.20 -8.10 3.49
N GLY A 271 8.60 -9.29 3.42
CA GLY A 271 7.19 -9.47 3.14
C GLY A 271 6.70 -10.85 3.56
N LEU A 272 5.42 -10.95 3.92
CA LEU A 272 4.77 -12.17 4.36
C LEU A 272 3.32 -12.22 3.88
N ILE A 273 2.94 -13.35 3.27
CA ILE A 273 1.55 -13.72 3.01
C ILE A 273 1.31 -15.04 3.73
N ALA A 274 0.38 -15.09 4.67
CA ALA A 274 0.16 -16.28 5.49
C ALA A 274 -1.31 -16.51 5.85
N SER A 275 -1.64 -17.76 6.15
CA SER A 275 -2.86 -18.20 6.82
C SER A 275 -2.50 -19.24 7.88
N THR A 276 -3.50 -19.86 8.52
CA THR A 276 -3.29 -20.94 9.49
C THR A 276 -2.66 -22.20 8.88
N ASN A 277 -2.69 -22.37 7.55
CA ASN A 277 -2.18 -23.55 6.83
C ASN A 277 -1.40 -23.20 5.55
N PHE A 278 -0.93 -21.96 5.44
CA PHE A 278 -0.13 -21.47 4.33
C PHE A 278 0.86 -20.43 4.83
N VAL A 279 2.12 -20.50 4.40
CA VAL A 279 3.08 -19.41 4.64
C VAL A 279 3.96 -19.23 3.42
N ALA A 280 3.98 -18.00 2.90
CA ALA A 280 4.94 -17.54 1.93
C ALA A 280 5.66 -16.29 2.45
N ARG A 281 6.97 -16.22 2.21
CA ARG A 281 7.81 -15.07 2.59
C ARG A 281 8.45 -14.46 1.35
N HIS A 282 8.58 -13.15 1.35
CA HIS A 282 9.34 -12.44 0.33
C HIS A 282 10.79 -12.32 0.78
N VAL A 283 11.67 -12.92 0.00
CA VAL A 283 13.10 -13.02 0.20
C VAL A 283 13.78 -11.92 -0.60
N LEU A 284 14.57 -11.09 0.08
CA LEU A 284 15.34 -10.03 -0.54
C LEU A 284 16.83 -10.33 -0.40
N THR A 285 17.55 -10.36 -1.53
CA THR A 285 19.01 -10.57 -1.55
C THR A 285 19.73 -9.23 -1.61
N LEU A 286 20.63 -9.03 -0.65
CA LEU A 286 21.44 -7.83 -0.45
C LEU A 286 22.92 -8.20 -0.62
N THR A 287 23.64 -7.41 -1.42
CA THR A 287 25.11 -7.50 -1.51
C THR A 287 25.77 -6.33 -0.80
N GLN A 288 26.84 -6.62 -0.06
CA GLN A 288 27.74 -5.59 0.47
C GLN A 288 28.51 -4.97 -0.71
N MET A 289 28.32 -3.67 -0.97
CA MET A 289 29.29 -2.96 -1.81
C MET A 289 30.62 -2.89 -1.04
N ALA A 290 31.73 -3.26 -1.69
CA ALA A 290 33.05 -2.98 -1.16
C ALA A 290 33.17 -1.46 -0.92
N SER A 291 33.50 -1.07 0.31
CA SER A 291 33.85 0.32 0.61
C SER A 291 34.99 0.73 -0.32
N GLY A 292 34.72 1.65 -1.24
CA GLY A 292 35.76 2.26 -2.06
C GLY A 292 36.83 2.84 -1.15
N ASP A 293 38.09 2.58 -1.50
CA ASP A 293 39.28 3.08 -0.81
C ASP A 293 39.22 4.62 -0.78
N GLY A 294 38.78 5.17 0.36
CA GLY A 294 38.47 6.59 0.53
C GLY A 294 38.79 7.00 1.95
N THR A 295 40.05 7.39 2.16
CA THR A 295 40.58 8.25 3.23
C THR A 295 39.80 8.31 4.55
N ILE A 296 40.44 7.74 5.57
CA ILE A 296 40.17 7.80 7.02
C ILE A 296 39.45 9.10 7.43
N GLY A 297 38.17 9.01 7.81
CA GLY A 297 37.47 10.12 8.47
C GLY A 297 35.96 9.98 8.67
N GLU A 298 35.24 9.33 7.75
CA GLU A 298 33.77 9.24 7.83
C GLU A 298 33.31 7.79 7.96
N ARG A 299 32.51 7.50 9.01
CA ARG A 299 31.75 6.24 9.11
C ARG A 299 30.69 6.23 8.01
N VAL A 300 31.07 5.79 6.82
CA VAL A 300 30.12 5.46 5.75
C VAL A 300 29.50 4.10 6.11
N SER A 301 28.19 4.07 6.41
CA SER A 301 27.45 2.81 6.50
C SER A 301 27.58 2.06 5.18
N PRO A 302 27.82 0.74 5.16
CA PRO A 302 27.93 -0.01 3.90
C PRO A 302 26.66 0.23 3.06
N MET A 303 26.80 0.78 1.86
CA MET A 303 25.68 0.82 0.92
C MET A 303 25.41 -0.60 0.44
N GLU A 304 24.27 -1.16 0.80
CA GLU A 304 23.80 -2.44 0.26
C GLU A 304 23.27 -2.22 -1.16
N SER A 305 23.70 -3.03 -2.12
CA SER A 305 23.11 -3.05 -3.46
C SER A 305 22.07 -4.16 -3.58
N LEU A 306 20.94 -3.84 -4.21
CA LEU A 306 19.80 -4.74 -4.36
C LEU A 306 20.00 -5.64 -5.58
N MET A 307 20.07 -6.96 -5.38
CA MET A 307 20.17 -7.94 -6.47
C MET A 307 18.78 -8.35 -7.01
N GLY A 308 17.76 -8.31 -6.15
CA GLY A 308 16.39 -8.70 -6.50
C GLY A 308 15.65 -9.30 -5.30
N GLY A 309 14.36 -9.59 -5.49
CA GLY A 309 13.55 -10.27 -4.50
C GLY A 309 12.57 -11.24 -5.14
N TYR A 310 12.22 -12.29 -4.40
CA TYR A 310 11.29 -13.34 -4.85
C TYR A 310 10.46 -13.87 -3.70
N TRP A 311 9.32 -14.50 -4.02
CA TRP A 311 8.50 -15.19 -3.04
C TRP A 311 8.90 -16.65 -2.91
N GLU A 312 8.98 -17.12 -1.67
CA GLU A 312 9.21 -18.51 -1.33
C GLU A 312 8.04 -19.03 -0.49
N ILE A 313 7.39 -20.11 -0.95
CA ILE A 313 6.33 -20.82 -0.20
C ILE A 313 7.01 -21.87 0.69
N ILE A 314 6.77 -21.79 1.99
CA ILE A 314 7.44 -22.61 3.01
C ILE A 314 6.55 -23.77 3.47
N SER A 315 5.23 -23.58 3.44
CA SER A 315 4.22 -24.58 3.84
C SER A 315 2.87 -24.26 3.22
#